data_AF-A0A7S2QQ34-F1
#
_entry.id   AF-A0A7S2QQ34-F1
#
_cell.length_a   1.000
_cell.length_b   1.000
_cell.length_c   1.000
_cell.angle_alpha   90.00
_cell.angle_beta   90.00
_cell.angle_gamma   90.00
#
_symmetry.space_group_name_H-M   'P 1'
#
loop_
_entity.id
_entity.type
_entity.pdbx_description
1 polymer ?
#
loop_
_entity_poly.entity_id
_entity_poly.type
_entity_poly.pdbx_seq_one_letter_code
_entity_poly.pdbx_strand_id
1 'polypeptide(L)'
;MFAFMRRAWQDDGEDVLNPQRFFPNNFEWPPLEGTAAADAADWARPSALRSRFAFRFVVGQSGDSMESMRAQDAAMNAELTAFLTTEVYPKLLEAQHTLRHTRLYYSGDVLKSYEITRTLMFDLLWAVGSIAFVVSYAMYYSGSAIVSCGGLIATFASIPVAYVCTPADKTTIASFLAVFLITGIGVDAIFVYTDFWEQSLRLQRTDTRLVYVFLRAGKSCLATSLTTAVSFLANLASALQPLREFGLLMGLCVLGAFVLVTLFVPALILVQERRRARRKPQVI
;
A
#
# COMPACT_ATOMS: atom_id res chain seq x y z
N MET A 1 20.57 27.05 6.93
CA MET A 1 20.54 26.41 8.28
C MET A 1 20.77 24.91 8.21
N PHE A 2 20.09 24.17 7.32
CA PHE A 2 20.40 22.74 7.10
C PHE A 2 21.81 22.51 6.53
N ALA A 3 22.38 23.44 5.76
CA ALA A 3 23.79 23.40 5.38
C ALA A 3 24.76 23.51 6.58
N PHE A 4 24.36 24.21 7.66
CA PHE A 4 25.14 24.27 8.91
C PHE A 4 25.01 22.97 9.71
N MET A 5 23.81 22.37 9.78
CA MET A 5 23.64 21.04 10.36
C MET A 5 24.37 19.96 9.55
N ARG A 6 24.38 20.05 8.22
CA ARG A 6 25.13 19.16 7.32
C ARG A 6 26.64 19.26 7.58
N ARG A 7 27.15 20.46 7.86
CA ARG A 7 28.55 20.70 8.23
C ARG A 7 28.89 20.17 9.63
N ALA A 8 28.02 20.41 10.61
CA ALA A 8 28.19 19.91 11.98
C ALA A 8 28.10 18.37 12.09
N TRP A 9 27.50 17.71 11.09
CA TRP A 9 27.44 16.24 10.99
C TRP A 9 28.61 15.65 10.17
N GLN A 10 29.35 16.47 9.42
CA GLN A 10 30.48 16.06 8.58
C GLN A 10 31.85 16.18 9.28
N ASP A 11 31.92 16.85 10.44
CA ASP A 11 33.14 16.89 11.23
C ASP A 11 33.31 15.54 11.97
N ASP A 12 34.11 14.65 11.38
CA ASP A 12 34.65 13.41 11.97
C ASP A 12 35.66 13.69 13.11
N GLY A 13 35.45 14.75 13.89
CA GLY A 13 36.29 15.10 15.03
C GLY A 13 35.91 14.24 16.23
N GLU A 14 36.90 13.59 16.87
CA GLU A 14 36.68 12.79 18.09
C GLU A 14 35.96 13.57 19.21
N ASP A 15 35.99 14.90 19.19
CA ASP A 15 35.29 15.77 20.15
C ASP A 15 33.76 15.81 19.99
N VAL A 16 33.20 15.42 18.84
CA VAL A 16 31.74 15.36 18.63
C VAL A 16 31.12 14.13 19.32
N LEU A 17 31.96 13.16 19.69
CA LEU A 17 31.58 11.92 20.36
C LEU A 17 31.56 12.04 21.89
N ASN A 18 31.88 13.21 22.49
CA ASN A 18 31.81 13.38 23.94
C ASN A 18 30.37 13.74 24.39
N PRO A 19 29.59 12.79 24.93
CA PRO A 19 28.21 13.04 25.32
C PRO A 19 28.11 14.00 26.52
N GLN A 20 29.20 14.24 27.27
CA GLN A 20 29.21 15.08 28.47
C GLN A 20 28.75 16.53 28.21
N ARG A 21 28.91 17.06 26.99
CA ARG A 21 28.49 18.43 26.66
C ARG A 21 26.98 18.67 26.76
N PHE A 22 26.19 17.59 26.70
CA PHE A 22 24.73 17.67 26.70
C PHE A 22 24.12 17.47 28.09
N PHE A 23 24.94 17.23 29.11
CA PHE A 23 24.50 16.96 30.48
C PHE A 23 25.04 18.03 31.44
N PRO A 24 24.34 18.30 32.54
CA PRO A 24 24.84 19.15 33.61
C PRO A 24 26.23 18.69 34.09
N ASN A 25 27.11 19.62 34.46
CA ASN A 25 28.47 19.29 34.91
C ASN A 25 28.51 18.35 36.14
N ASN A 26 27.40 18.23 36.86
CA ASN A 26 27.23 17.36 38.04
C ASN A 26 26.47 16.05 37.73
N PHE A 27 26.30 15.68 36.46
CA PHE A 27 25.66 14.43 36.06
C PHE A 27 26.67 13.28 36.12
N GLU A 28 26.55 12.43 37.14
CA GLU A 28 27.33 11.19 37.26
C GLU A 28 26.73 10.10 36.38
N TRP A 29 27.56 9.53 35.50
CA TRP A 29 27.13 8.49 34.57
C TRP A 29 27.03 7.15 35.31
N PRO A 30 25.95 6.38 35.12
CA PRO A 30 25.92 5.00 35.60
C PRO A 30 27.10 4.23 34.97
N PRO A 31 27.78 3.37 35.74
CA PRO A 31 28.99 2.69 35.27
C PRO A 31 28.66 1.86 34.02
N LEU A 32 29.36 2.15 32.92
CA LEU A 32 29.32 1.34 31.72
C LEU A 32 30.26 0.13 31.90
N GLU A 33 29.94 -0.97 31.24
CA GLU A 33 30.63 -2.24 31.40
C GLU A 33 32.16 -2.09 31.21
N GLY A 34 32.94 -2.40 32.26
CA GLY A 34 34.40 -2.38 32.23
C GLY A 34 35.09 -1.22 32.97
N THR A 35 34.37 -0.19 33.42
CA THR A 35 34.95 0.83 34.32
C THR A 35 34.70 0.44 35.77
N ALA A 36 35.77 0.16 36.50
CA ALA A 36 35.75 -0.34 37.87
C ALA A 36 35.02 0.59 38.85
N ALA A 37 33.79 0.24 39.20
CA ALA A 37 33.16 0.54 40.49
C ALA A 37 32.00 -0.44 40.70
N ALA A 38 32.34 -1.64 41.17
CA ALA A 38 31.39 -2.71 41.45
C ALA A 38 30.57 -2.50 42.74
N ASP A 39 30.65 -1.32 43.37
CA ASP A 39 30.14 -1.08 44.72
C ASP A 39 28.96 -0.08 44.79
N ALA A 40 28.46 0.42 43.66
CA ALA A 40 27.22 1.21 43.63
C ALA A 40 26.00 0.28 43.66
N ALA A 41 25.66 -0.24 44.84
CA ALA A 41 24.68 -1.30 45.10
C ALA A 41 23.21 -1.02 44.67
N ASP A 42 22.87 0.19 44.20
CA ASP A 42 21.49 0.56 43.87
C ASP A 42 21.18 0.72 42.38
N TRP A 43 22.18 0.69 41.49
CA TRP A 43 21.94 0.87 40.06
C TRP A 43 21.78 -0.49 39.38
N ALA A 44 20.53 -0.86 39.06
CA ALA A 44 20.27 -1.91 38.10
C ALA A 44 20.97 -1.57 36.77
N ARG A 45 21.71 -2.54 36.20
CA ARG A 45 22.47 -2.36 34.96
C ARG A 45 21.58 -1.69 33.90
N PRO A 46 21.97 -0.53 33.33
CA PRO A 46 21.14 0.15 32.35
C PRO A 46 21.03 -0.73 31.09
N SER A 47 19.85 -1.30 30.87
CA SER A 47 19.58 -2.19 29.74
C SER A 47 19.28 -1.45 28.43
N ALA A 48 19.02 -0.13 28.52
CA ALA A 48 18.76 0.72 27.37
C ALA A 48 19.22 2.17 27.63
N LEU A 49 19.81 2.78 26.61
CA LEU A 49 20.07 4.23 26.55
C LEU A 49 19.03 4.87 25.64
N ARG A 50 18.40 5.96 26.10
CA ARG A 50 17.44 6.73 25.29
C ARG A 50 17.91 8.17 25.15
N SER A 51 18.05 8.63 23.91
CA SER A 51 18.22 10.04 23.57
C SER A 51 16.95 10.57 22.90
N ARG A 52 16.64 11.86 23.10
CA ARG A 52 15.55 12.55 22.43
C ARG A 52 16.06 13.86 21.84
N PHE A 53 15.85 14.04 20.55
CA PHE A 53 16.16 15.28 19.85
C PHE A 53 14.86 16.01 19.53
N ALA A 54 14.80 17.31 19.84
CA ALA A 54 13.68 18.17 19.51
C ALA A 54 14.20 19.39 18.76
N PHE A 55 13.73 19.57 17.52
CA PHE A 55 14.05 20.73 16.72
C PHE A 55 12.89 21.71 16.79
N ARG A 56 13.18 22.97 17.11
CA ARG A 56 12.20 24.05 17.11
C ARG A 56 12.61 25.06 16.04
N PHE A 57 11.71 25.30 15.10
CA PHE A 57 11.92 26.25 14.02
C PHE A 57 10.93 27.41 14.17
N VAL A 58 11.37 28.61 13.80
CA VAL A 58 10.50 29.80 13.76
C VAL A 58 9.81 29.82 12.40
N VAL A 59 8.47 29.96 12.41
CA VAL A 59 7.60 29.78 11.23
C VAL A 59 6.80 31.06 10.91
N GLY A 60 7.15 32.17 11.57
CA GLY A 60 6.53 33.47 11.38
C GLY A 60 6.78 34.41 12.56
N GLN A 61 6.48 35.69 12.36
CA GLN A 61 6.54 36.74 13.38
C GLN A 61 5.14 37.33 13.64
N SER A 62 4.99 38.01 14.78
CA SER A 62 3.74 38.71 15.10
C SER A 62 3.46 39.79 14.05
N GLY A 63 2.42 39.59 13.23
CA GLY A 63 2.03 40.51 12.15
C GLY A 63 1.96 39.85 10.77
N ASP A 64 2.49 38.63 10.61
CA ASP A 64 2.41 37.87 9.36
C ASP A 64 0.98 37.39 9.07
N SER A 65 0.64 37.21 7.79
CA SER A 65 -0.65 36.67 7.39
C SER A 65 -0.71 35.16 7.66
N MET A 66 -1.90 34.63 7.95
CA MET A 66 -2.06 33.19 8.21
C MET A 66 -1.63 32.32 7.02
N GLU A 67 -1.76 32.85 5.79
CA GLU A 67 -1.34 32.17 4.57
C GLU A 67 0.19 32.11 4.45
N SER A 68 0.89 33.22 4.72
CA SER A 68 2.35 33.24 4.69
C SER A 68 2.96 32.34 5.77
N MET A 69 2.35 32.30 6.96
CA MET A 69 2.77 31.39 8.03
C MET A 69 2.56 29.92 7.65
N ARG A 70 1.41 29.56 7.05
CA ARG A 70 1.17 28.19 6.56
C ARG A 70 2.15 27.78 5.46
N ALA A 71 2.47 28.69 4.55
CA ALA A 71 3.43 28.42 3.49
C ALA A 71 4.84 28.19 4.04
N GLN A 72 5.27 29.00 5.02
CA GLN A 72 6.55 28.81 5.72
C GLN A 72 6.59 27.51 6.52
N ASP A 73 5.49 27.15 7.19
CA ASP A 73 5.38 25.88 7.92
C ASP A 73 5.53 24.68 6.99
N ALA A 74 4.79 24.68 5.89
CA ALA A 74 4.87 23.63 4.89
C ALA A 74 6.28 23.51 4.29
N ALA A 75 6.93 24.64 3.98
CA ALA A 75 8.29 24.65 3.45
C ALA A 75 9.32 24.09 4.46
N MET A 76 9.23 24.51 5.73
CA MET A 76 10.13 24.03 6.79
C MET A 76 9.92 22.54 7.07
N ASN A 77 8.66 22.09 7.15
CA ASN A 77 8.33 20.68 7.35
C ASN A 77 8.79 19.81 6.18
N ALA A 78 8.73 20.32 4.95
CA ALA A 78 9.26 19.63 3.78
C ALA A 78 10.79 19.50 3.85
N GLU A 79 11.51 20.57 4.23
CA GLU A 79 12.98 20.54 4.37
C GLU A 79 13.42 19.60 5.50
N LEU A 80 12.75 19.63 6.65
CA LEU A 80 12.98 18.69 7.75
C LEU A 80 12.73 17.25 7.32
N THR A 81 11.63 17.01 6.60
CA THR A 81 11.30 15.67 6.07
C THR A 81 12.38 15.18 5.10
N ALA A 82 12.84 16.04 4.19
CA ALA A 82 13.93 15.70 3.27
C ALA A 82 15.23 15.37 4.01
N PHE A 83 15.59 16.16 5.03
CA PHE A 83 16.77 15.89 5.86
C PHE A 83 16.66 14.55 6.59
N LEU A 84 15.54 14.30 7.27
CA LEU A 84 15.33 13.07 8.03
C LEU A 84 15.34 11.82 7.14
N THR A 85 14.77 11.92 5.93
CA THR A 85 14.64 10.78 5.01
C THR A 85 15.90 10.53 4.18
N THR A 86 16.63 11.58 3.79
CA THR A 86 17.78 11.47 2.89
C THR A 86 19.10 11.28 3.64
N GLU A 87 19.26 11.95 4.79
CA GLU A 87 20.53 11.97 5.52
C GLU A 87 20.48 11.09 6.78
N VAL A 88 19.41 11.20 7.57
CA VAL A 88 19.33 10.53 8.88
C VAL A 88 18.92 9.06 8.73
N TYR A 89 17.87 8.78 7.98
CA TYR A 89 17.32 7.43 7.86
C TYR A 89 18.33 6.40 7.32
N PRO A 90 19.13 6.67 6.27
CA PRO A 90 20.13 5.70 5.80
C PRO A 90 21.18 5.38 6.87
N LYS A 91 21.60 6.37 7.65
CA LYS A 91 22.61 6.20 8.70
C LYS A 91 22.05 5.45 9.91
N LEU A 92 20.78 5.65 10.24
CA LEU A 92 20.09 4.84 11.24
C LEU A 92 20.01 3.37 10.80
N LEU A 93 19.72 3.13 9.52
CA LEU A 93 19.61 1.78 8.96
C LEU A 93 20.99 1.09 8.88
N GLU A 94 22.02 1.83 8.51
CA GLU A 94 23.41 1.36 8.54
C GLU A 94 23.86 1.04 9.97
N ALA A 95 23.65 1.96 10.94
CA ALA A 95 24.00 1.74 12.33
C ALA A 95 23.30 0.50 12.91
N GLN A 96 22.07 0.21 12.50
CA GLN A 96 21.33 -0.98 12.93
C GLN A 96 22.01 -2.30 12.48
N HIS A 97 22.72 -2.30 11.35
CA HIS A 97 23.45 -3.47 10.85
C HIS A 97 24.92 -3.50 11.29
N THR A 98 25.54 -2.34 11.53
CA THR A 98 26.97 -2.23 11.87
C THR A 98 27.25 -2.44 13.36
N LEU A 99 26.32 -2.07 14.25
CA LEU A 99 26.49 -2.22 15.69
C LEU A 99 26.34 -3.69 16.12
N ARG A 100 27.45 -4.34 16.47
CA ARG A 100 27.47 -5.76 16.91
C ARG A 100 26.97 -5.99 18.34
N HIS A 101 27.23 -5.05 19.23
CA HIS A 101 26.98 -5.19 20.67
C HIS A 101 25.81 -4.33 21.18
N THR A 102 25.20 -3.53 20.31
CA THR A 102 24.15 -2.59 20.69
C THR A 102 23.03 -2.64 19.66
N ARG A 103 21.80 -2.79 20.12
CA ARG A 103 20.62 -2.76 19.24
C ARG A 103 20.04 -1.34 19.25
N LEU A 104 20.12 -0.67 18.11
CA LEU A 104 19.55 0.66 17.93
C LEU A 104 18.05 0.57 17.67
N TYR A 105 17.27 1.36 18.42
CA TYR A 105 15.85 1.58 18.16
C TYR A 105 15.62 3.07 17.93
N TYR A 106 14.84 3.42 16.91
CA TYR A 106 14.46 4.79 16.61
C TYR A 106 12.95 4.89 16.45
N SER A 107 12.41 6.08 16.72
CA SER A 107 10.99 6.37 16.56
C SER A 107 10.79 7.85 16.26
N GLY A 108 9.90 8.14 15.32
CA GLY A 108 9.50 9.49 14.97
C GLY A 108 8.41 9.43 13.91
N ASP A 109 7.46 10.37 13.95
CA ASP A 109 6.29 10.33 13.07
C ASP A 109 6.68 10.39 11.59
N VAL A 110 7.63 11.28 11.25
CA VAL A 110 8.14 11.42 9.87
C VAL A 110 8.88 10.16 9.41
N LEU A 111 9.75 9.60 10.26
CA LEU A 111 10.52 8.40 9.93
C LEU A 111 9.60 7.20 9.75
N LYS A 112 8.63 7.03 10.65
CA LYS A 112 7.66 5.94 10.60
C LYS A 112 6.81 6.02 9.35
N SER A 113 6.28 7.20 9.01
CA SER A 113 5.52 7.40 7.77
C SER A 113 6.36 7.11 6.53
N TYR A 114 7.62 7.57 6.50
CA TYR A 114 8.53 7.28 5.38
C TYR A 114 8.84 5.79 5.25
N GLU A 115 9.12 5.10 6.36
CA GLU A 115 9.40 3.67 6.37
C GLU A 115 8.18 2.86 5.89
N ILE A 116 6.97 3.23 6.31
CA ILE A 116 5.72 2.64 5.82
C ILE A 116 5.59 2.86 4.31
N THR A 117 5.73 4.08 3.81
CA THR A 117 5.59 4.37 2.37
C THR A 117 6.66 3.65 1.55
N ARG A 118 7.92 3.63 2.00
CA ARG A 118 9.03 2.94 1.33
C ARG A 118 8.77 1.44 1.27
N THR A 119 8.34 0.83 2.38
CA THR A 119 8.00 -0.61 2.43
C THR A 119 6.84 -0.93 1.49
N LEU A 120 5.78 -0.11 1.49
CA LEU A 120 4.65 -0.27 0.58
C LEU A 120 5.05 -0.20 -0.90
N MET A 121 6.01 0.64 -1.27
CA MET A 121 6.52 0.72 -2.65
C MET A 121 7.28 -0.56 -3.06
N PHE A 122 8.06 -1.14 -2.15
CA PHE A 122 8.70 -2.44 -2.40
C PHE A 122 7.67 -3.56 -2.51
N ASP A 123 6.67 -3.59 -1.62
CA ASP A 123 5.59 -4.57 -1.67
C ASP A 123 4.74 -4.43 -2.95
N LEU A 124 4.52 -3.21 -3.44
CA LEU A 124 3.84 -2.96 -4.72
C LEU A 124 4.63 -3.54 -5.90
N LEU A 125 5.96 -3.50 -5.88
CA LEU A 125 6.78 -4.13 -6.93
C LEU A 125 6.58 -5.65 -6.94
N TRP A 126 6.58 -6.29 -5.77
CA TRP A 126 6.26 -7.71 -5.63
C TRP A 126 4.82 -8.03 -6.03
N ALA A 127 3.88 -7.13 -5.72
CA ALA A 127 2.48 -7.23 -6.10
C ALA A 127 2.30 -7.28 -7.61
N VAL A 128 3.02 -6.42 -8.35
CA VAL A 128 2.99 -6.44 -9.82
C VAL A 128 3.43 -7.80 -10.35
N GLY A 129 4.45 -8.42 -9.76
CA GLY A 129 4.87 -9.78 -10.08
C GLY A 129 3.76 -10.82 -9.83
N SER A 130 3.08 -10.73 -8.69
CA SER A 130 1.95 -11.62 -8.35
C SER A 130 0.77 -11.44 -9.32
N ILE A 131 0.38 -10.21 -9.63
CA ILE A 131 -0.69 -9.92 -10.60
C ILE A 131 -0.31 -10.43 -11.98
N ALA A 132 0.95 -10.25 -12.41
CA ALA A 132 1.44 -10.79 -13.68
C ALA A 132 1.36 -12.32 -13.75
N PHE A 133 1.66 -13.01 -12.65
CA PHE A 133 1.49 -14.46 -12.54
C PHE A 133 0.01 -14.85 -12.69
N VAL A 134 -0.90 -14.17 -11.98
CA VAL A 134 -2.35 -14.42 -12.08
C VAL A 134 -2.86 -14.16 -13.50
N VAL A 135 -2.44 -13.07 -14.14
CA VAL A 135 -2.77 -12.74 -15.53
C VAL A 135 -2.29 -13.85 -16.46
N SER A 136 -1.06 -14.31 -16.29
CA SER A 136 -0.47 -15.38 -17.12
C SER A 136 -1.24 -16.69 -16.97
N TYR A 137 -1.61 -17.05 -15.75
CA TYR A 137 -2.45 -18.22 -15.48
C TYR A 137 -3.85 -18.06 -16.10
N ALA A 138 -4.46 -16.88 -15.98
CA ALA A 138 -5.75 -16.59 -16.58
C ALA A 138 -5.73 -16.65 -18.11
N MET A 139 -4.63 -16.22 -18.74
CA MET A 139 -4.40 -16.35 -20.18
C MET A 139 -4.30 -17.80 -20.62
N TYR A 140 -3.59 -18.62 -19.83
CA TYR A 140 -3.49 -20.05 -20.06
C TYR A 140 -4.85 -20.74 -19.94
N TYR A 141 -5.60 -20.47 -18.87
CA TYR A 141 -6.91 -21.07 -18.61
C TYR A 141 -7.96 -20.67 -19.67
N SER A 142 -8.13 -19.38 -19.94
CA SER A 142 -9.13 -18.89 -20.91
C SER A 142 -8.73 -19.11 -22.39
N GLY A 143 -7.47 -19.50 -22.63
CA GLY A 143 -6.87 -19.61 -23.95
C GLY A 143 -6.78 -18.29 -24.72
N SER A 144 -6.94 -17.13 -24.07
CA SER A 144 -6.94 -15.84 -24.76
C SER A 144 -6.56 -14.65 -23.91
N ALA A 145 -5.50 -13.99 -24.37
CA ALA A 145 -5.03 -12.73 -23.82
C ALA A 145 -6.08 -11.61 -23.84
N ILE A 146 -7.01 -11.59 -24.80
CA ILE A 146 -8.00 -10.51 -24.91
C ILE A 146 -9.01 -10.59 -23.76
N VAL A 147 -9.48 -11.80 -23.43
CA VAL A 147 -10.46 -12.00 -22.36
C VAL A 147 -9.80 -11.80 -21.01
N SER A 148 -8.61 -12.35 -20.78
CA SER A 148 -7.90 -12.17 -19.51
C SER A 148 -7.50 -10.72 -19.27
N CYS A 149 -6.78 -10.07 -20.20
CA CYS A 149 -6.38 -8.68 -20.02
C CYS A 149 -7.59 -7.74 -19.97
N GLY A 150 -8.56 -7.90 -20.88
CA GLY A 150 -9.74 -7.06 -20.91
C GLY A 150 -10.61 -7.21 -19.67
N GLY A 151 -10.78 -8.44 -19.17
CA GLY A 151 -11.51 -8.73 -17.93
C GLY A 151 -10.82 -8.18 -16.69
N LEU A 152 -9.48 -8.29 -16.62
CA LEU A 152 -8.69 -7.69 -15.53
C LEU A 152 -8.72 -6.16 -15.59
N ILE A 153 -8.63 -5.56 -16.77
CA ILE A 153 -8.78 -4.10 -16.93
C ILE A 153 -10.17 -3.66 -16.47
N ALA A 154 -11.23 -4.37 -16.85
CA ALA A 154 -12.59 -4.09 -16.38
C ALA A 154 -12.71 -4.25 -14.85
N THR A 155 -12.05 -5.26 -14.28
CA THR A 155 -11.96 -5.45 -12.82
C THR A 155 -11.24 -4.28 -12.15
N PHE A 156 -10.06 -3.88 -12.62
CA PHE A 156 -9.31 -2.77 -12.04
C PHE A 156 -10.02 -1.42 -12.21
N ALA A 157 -10.79 -1.24 -13.29
CA ALA A 157 -11.61 -0.05 -13.49
C ALA A 157 -12.70 0.12 -12.40
N SER A 158 -13.02 -0.92 -11.64
CA SER A 158 -13.92 -0.80 -10.48
C SER A 158 -13.32 0.04 -9.34
N ILE A 159 -11.99 0.07 -9.18
CA ILE A 159 -11.30 0.83 -8.13
C ILE A 159 -11.52 2.35 -8.29
N PRO A 160 -11.22 2.98 -9.44
CA PRO A 160 -11.47 4.41 -9.61
C PRO A 160 -12.97 4.74 -9.56
N VAL A 161 -13.85 3.87 -10.05
CA VAL A 161 -15.30 4.07 -9.91
C VAL A 161 -15.71 4.08 -8.43
N ALA A 162 -15.25 3.11 -7.65
CA ALA A 162 -15.53 3.07 -6.21
C ALA A 162 -14.89 4.23 -5.44
N TYR A 163 -13.71 4.69 -5.87
CA TYR A 163 -13.03 5.85 -5.31
C TYR A 163 -13.86 7.13 -5.51
N VAL A 164 -14.39 7.36 -6.72
CA VAL A 164 -15.26 8.53 -7.00
C VAL A 164 -16.57 8.46 -6.21
N CYS A 165 -17.10 7.27 -5.96
CA CYS A 165 -18.29 7.06 -5.12
C CYS A 165 -18.02 7.22 -3.62
N THR A 166 -16.75 7.29 -3.20
CA THR A 166 -16.33 7.40 -1.80
C THR A 166 -15.88 8.84 -1.50
N PRO A 167 -16.25 9.46 -0.36
CA PRO A 167 -15.73 10.78 0.02
C PRO A 167 -14.18 10.77 0.09
N ALA A 168 -13.53 11.74 -0.57
CA ALA A 168 -12.07 11.80 -0.70
C ALA A 168 -11.32 11.85 0.65
N ASP A 169 -11.97 12.36 1.70
CA ASP A 169 -11.40 12.47 3.05
C ASP A 169 -11.24 11.11 3.78
N LYS A 170 -11.67 10.01 3.15
CA LYS A 170 -11.77 8.67 3.75
C LYS A 170 -10.88 7.62 3.11
N THR A 171 -9.90 7.99 2.30
CA THR A 171 -9.01 6.98 1.70
C THR A 171 -7.76 6.79 2.53
N THR A 172 -7.68 5.64 3.18
CA THR A 172 -6.54 5.24 4.03
C THR A 172 -5.53 4.41 3.26
N ILE A 173 -4.34 4.24 3.85
CA ILE A 173 -3.32 3.29 3.36
C ILE A 173 -3.91 1.88 3.16
N ALA A 174 -4.91 1.49 3.97
CA ALA A 174 -5.59 0.21 3.85
C ALA A 174 -6.29 0.02 2.48
N SER A 175 -6.66 1.09 1.78
CA SER A 175 -7.18 1.03 0.41
C SER A 175 -6.22 0.36 -0.57
N PHE A 176 -4.92 0.31 -0.29
CA PHE A 176 -3.95 -0.46 -1.06
C PHE A 176 -4.29 -1.95 -1.14
N LEU A 177 -4.83 -2.53 -0.06
CA LEU A 177 -5.23 -3.93 -0.01
C LEU A 177 -6.33 -4.26 -1.01
N ALA A 178 -7.09 -3.25 -1.45
CA ALA A 178 -8.16 -3.41 -2.43
C ALA A 178 -7.67 -3.95 -3.76
N VAL A 179 -6.47 -3.54 -4.19
CA VAL A 179 -5.86 -3.96 -5.47
C VAL A 179 -5.68 -5.49 -5.49
N PHE A 180 -5.21 -6.07 -4.38
CA PHE A 180 -4.98 -7.50 -4.26
C PHE A 180 -6.30 -8.29 -4.20
N LEU A 181 -7.22 -7.82 -3.35
CA LEU A 181 -8.52 -8.47 -3.16
C LEU A 181 -9.32 -8.49 -4.45
N ILE A 182 -9.37 -7.35 -5.16
CA ILE A 182 -10.15 -7.25 -6.39
C ILE A 182 -9.54 -8.07 -7.52
N THR A 183 -8.20 -8.22 -7.57
CA THR A 183 -7.54 -9.09 -8.55
C THR A 183 -8.04 -10.52 -8.42
N GLY A 184 -8.08 -11.06 -7.20
CA GLY A 184 -8.57 -12.42 -6.95
C GLY A 184 -10.05 -12.58 -7.30
N ILE A 185 -10.90 -11.67 -6.80
CA ILE A 185 -12.35 -11.70 -7.04
C ILE A 185 -12.69 -11.54 -8.53
N GLY A 186 -11.99 -10.64 -9.23
CA GLY A 186 -12.24 -10.42 -10.66
C GLY A 186 -11.82 -11.59 -11.53
N VAL A 187 -10.70 -12.24 -11.22
CA VAL A 187 -10.22 -13.41 -11.97
C VAL A 187 -11.12 -14.62 -11.74
N ASP A 188 -11.62 -14.83 -10.53
CA ASP A 188 -12.65 -15.84 -10.25
C ASP A 188 -13.88 -15.64 -11.14
N ALA A 189 -14.40 -14.41 -11.22
CA ALA A 189 -15.53 -14.11 -12.09
C ALA A 189 -15.20 -14.36 -13.58
N ILE A 190 -14.00 -13.99 -14.07
CA ILE A 190 -13.56 -14.29 -15.44
C ILE A 190 -13.59 -15.81 -15.72
N PHE A 191 -13.15 -16.63 -14.76
CA PHE A 191 -13.18 -18.09 -14.90
C PHE A 191 -14.60 -18.62 -14.96
N VAL A 192 -15.48 -18.18 -14.06
CA VAL A 192 -16.89 -18.57 -14.07
C VAL A 192 -17.55 -18.22 -15.41
N TYR A 193 -17.35 -17.00 -15.92
CA TYR A 193 -17.90 -16.60 -17.21
C TYR A 193 -17.35 -17.41 -18.39
N THR A 194 -16.06 -17.75 -18.36
CA THR A 194 -15.41 -18.55 -19.39
C THR A 194 -15.92 -20.00 -19.37
N ASP A 195 -16.03 -20.60 -18.18
CA ASP A 195 -16.51 -21.98 -18.02
C ASP A 195 -17.97 -22.13 -18.48
N PHE A 196 -18.86 -21.21 -18.06
CA PHE A 196 -20.24 -21.24 -18.54
C PHE A 196 -20.35 -20.99 -20.05
N TRP A 197 -19.42 -20.24 -20.64
CA TRP A 197 -19.35 -20.07 -22.08
C TRP A 197 -18.95 -21.35 -22.81
N GLU A 198 -17.99 -22.13 -22.27
CA GLU A 198 -17.63 -23.43 -22.81
C GLU A 198 -18.78 -24.44 -22.66
N GLN A 199 -19.47 -24.47 -21.52
CA GLN A 199 -20.67 -25.28 -21.33
C GLN A 199 -21.82 -24.91 -22.28
N SER A 200 -21.82 -23.68 -22.80
CA SER A 200 -22.81 -23.22 -23.77
C SER A 200 -22.57 -23.75 -25.20
N LEU A 201 -21.44 -24.41 -25.48
CA LEU A 201 -21.11 -24.96 -26.81
C LEU A 201 -22.14 -25.96 -27.34
N ARG A 202 -22.93 -26.57 -26.46
CA ARG A 202 -24.07 -27.43 -26.84
C ARG A 202 -25.24 -26.69 -27.51
N LEU A 203 -25.29 -25.35 -27.38
CA LEU A 203 -26.31 -24.52 -28.02
C LEU A 203 -25.82 -24.03 -29.38
N GLN A 204 -26.66 -24.13 -30.40
CA GLN A 204 -26.25 -23.81 -31.78
C GLN A 204 -26.19 -22.31 -32.09
N ARG A 205 -27.04 -21.49 -31.45
CA ARG A 205 -27.12 -20.05 -31.70
C ARG A 205 -26.32 -19.25 -30.69
N THR A 206 -25.47 -18.35 -31.19
CA THR A 206 -24.64 -17.45 -30.38
C THR A 206 -25.48 -16.56 -29.45
N ASP A 207 -26.63 -16.07 -29.91
CA ASP A 207 -27.50 -15.22 -29.08
C ASP A 207 -28.05 -15.99 -27.87
N THR A 208 -28.46 -17.25 -28.09
CA THR A 208 -28.94 -18.13 -27.03
C THR A 208 -27.82 -18.50 -26.04
N ARG A 209 -26.58 -18.63 -26.53
CA ARG A 209 -25.40 -18.84 -25.69
C ARG A 209 -25.11 -17.64 -24.80
N LEU A 210 -25.18 -16.44 -25.35
CA LEU A 210 -24.98 -15.21 -24.59
C LEU A 210 -26.01 -15.07 -23.47
N VAL A 211 -27.30 -15.27 -23.79
CA VAL A 211 -28.38 -15.28 -22.78
C VAL A 211 -28.16 -16.37 -21.71
N TYR A 212 -27.75 -17.58 -22.12
CA TYR A 212 -27.44 -18.66 -21.19
C TYR A 212 -26.34 -18.27 -20.19
N VAL A 213 -25.25 -17.67 -20.67
CA VAL A 213 -24.14 -17.23 -19.83
C VAL A 213 -24.55 -16.09 -18.91
N PHE A 214 -25.24 -15.06 -19.42
CA PHE A 214 -25.74 -13.96 -18.58
C PHE A 214 -26.63 -14.47 -17.45
N LEU A 215 -27.55 -15.39 -17.73
CA LEU A 215 -28.48 -15.90 -16.71
C LEU A 215 -27.82 -16.85 -15.71
N ARG A 216 -26.91 -17.74 -16.15
CA ARG A 216 -26.29 -18.74 -15.26
C ARG A 216 -25.05 -18.21 -14.56
N ALA A 217 -24.07 -17.73 -15.33
CA ALA A 217 -22.85 -17.16 -14.77
C ALA A 217 -23.17 -15.90 -13.98
N GLY A 218 -24.00 -15.00 -14.53
CA GLY A 218 -24.41 -13.77 -13.84
C GLY A 218 -25.12 -14.04 -12.52
N LYS A 219 -26.02 -15.03 -12.44
CA LYS A 219 -26.68 -15.41 -11.18
C LYS A 219 -25.69 -15.96 -10.16
N SER A 220 -24.73 -16.79 -10.58
CA SER A 220 -23.70 -17.33 -9.70
C SER A 220 -22.78 -16.22 -9.18
N CYS A 221 -22.24 -15.39 -10.07
CA CYS A 221 -21.36 -14.27 -9.74
C CYS A 221 -22.08 -13.19 -8.91
N LEU A 222 -23.38 -12.98 -9.11
CA LEU A 222 -24.17 -12.04 -8.31
C LEU A 222 -24.24 -12.53 -6.85
N ALA A 223 -24.49 -13.81 -6.63
CA ALA A 223 -24.59 -14.37 -5.29
C ALA A 223 -23.24 -14.25 -4.54
N THR A 224 -22.13 -14.58 -5.19
CA THR A 224 -20.79 -14.44 -4.59
C THR A 224 -20.43 -12.97 -4.37
N SER A 225 -20.56 -12.12 -5.38
CA SER A 225 -20.21 -10.70 -5.26
C SER A 225 -21.06 -9.96 -4.23
N LEU A 226 -22.36 -10.26 -4.15
CA LEU A 226 -23.26 -9.63 -3.17
C LEU A 226 -22.88 -10.03 -1.74
N THR A 227 -22.60 -11.31 -1.50
CA THR A 227 -22.20 -11.79 -0.17
C THR A 227 -20.84 -11.22 0.24
N THR A 228 -19.87 -11.15 -0.68
CA THR A 228 -18.58 -10.49 -0.45
C THR A 228 -18.74 -8.99 -0.18
N ALA A 229 -19.56 -8.29 -0.96
CA ALA A 229 -19.83 -6.86 -0.76
C ALA A 229 -20.49 -6.60 0.61
N VAL A 230 -21.49 -7.39 0.99
CA VAL A 230 -22.14 -7.30 2.31
C VAL A 230 -21.14 -7.56 3.43
N SER A 231 -20.24 -8.54 3.27
CA SER A 231 -19.18 -8.81 4.25
C SER A 231 -18.23 -7.62 4.43
N PHE A 232 -17.81 -6.96 3.35
CA PHE A 232 -16.99 -5.76 3.45
C PHE A 232 -17.75 -4.57 4.03
N LEU A 233 -19.00 -4.35 3.63
CA LEU A 233 -19.86 -3.30 4.14
C LEU A 233 -20.19 -3.50 5.63
N ALA A 234 -20.19 -4.73 6.15
CA ALA A 234 -20.37 -4.98 7.57
C ALA A 234 -19.29 -4.29 8.43
N ASN A 235 -18.10 -4.01 7.88
CA ASN A 235 -17.07 -3.24 8.59
C ASN A 235 -17.47 -1.79 8.89
N LEU A 236 -18.54 -1.27 8.29
CA LEU A 236 -19.11 0.05 8.65
C LEU A 236 -19.54 0.12 10.12
N ALA A 237 -19.89 -1.02 10.74
CA ALA A 237 -20.22 -1.10 12.16
C ALA A 237 -19.00 -1.05 13.09
N SER A 238 -17.77 -1.08 12.55
CA SER A 238 -16.55 -1.06 13.35
C SER A 238 -16.32 0.29 14.03
N ALA A 239 -15.79 0.27 15.26
CA ALA A 239 -15.35 1.47 15.96
C ALA A 239 -14.07 2.07 15.32
N LEU A 240 -13.28 1.25 14.62
CA LEU A 240 -12.01 1.66 14.01
C LEU A 240 -12.27 2.38 12.68
N GLN A 241 -11.90 3.66 12.60
CA GLN A 241 -12.05 4.47 11.39
C GLN A 241 -11.41 3.84 10.13
N PRO A 242 -10.15 3.34 10.17
CA PRO A 242 -9.54 2.75 8.98
C PRO A 242 -10.32 1.54 8.44
N LEU A 243 -10.97 0.78 9.32
CA LEU A 243 -11.72 -0.42 8.95
C LEU A 243 -13.05 -0.09 8.28
N ARG A 244 -13.76 0.94 8.77
CA ARG A 244 -15.01 1.44 8.15
C ARG A 244 -14.77 1.94 6.74
N GLU A 245 -13.72 2.74 6.58
CA GLU A 245 -13.34 3.36 5.31
C GLU A 245 -12.89 2.32 4.27
N PHE A 246 -12.04 1.40 4.70
CA PHE A 246 -11.64 0.25 3.89
C PHE A 246 -12.83 -0.61 3.47
N GLY A 247 -13.74 -0.93 4.40
CA GLY A 247 -14.92 -1.74 4.13
C GLY A 247 -15.90 -1.11 3.16
N LEU A 248 -16.12 0.21 3.28
CA LEU A 248 -16.96 0.96 2.34
C LEU A 248 -16.38 0.96 0.93
N LEU A 249 -15.09 1.29 0.79
CA LEU A 249 -14.42 1.29 -0.50
C LEU A 249 -14.44 -0.12 -1.12
N MET A 250 -14.11 -1.15 -0.36
CA MET A 250 -14.09 -2.53 -0.85
C MET A 250 -15.47 -3.04 -1.25
N GLY A 251 -16.50 -2.76 -0.46
CA GLY A 251 -17.88 -3.13 -0.82
C GLY A 251 -18.30 -2.53 -2.16
N LEU A 252 -17.98 -1.26 -2.39
CA LEU A 252 -18.26 -0.58 -3.65
C LEU A 252 -17.39 -1.11 -4.80
N CYS A 253 -16.10 -1.40 -4.57
CA CYS A 253 -15.23 -2.04 -5.57
C CYS A 253 -15.80 -3.37 -6.03
N VAL A 254 -16.24 -4.23 -5.10
CA VAL A 254 -16.78 -5.56 -5.44
C VAL A 254 -18.06 -5.46 -6.25
N LEU A 255 -18.99 -4.58 -5.88
CA LEU A 255 -20.22 -4.35 -6.63
C LEU A 255 -19.93 -3.75 -8.02
N GLY A 256 -19.01 -2.79 -8.11
CA GLY A 256 -18.58 -2.19 -9.36
C GLY A 256 -17.90 -3.22 -10.28
N ALA A 257 -17.02 -4.07 -9.71
CA ALA A 257 -16.36 -5.15 -10.43
C ALA A 257 -17.37 -6.15 -10.98
N PHE A 258 -18.38 -6.55 -10.19
CA PHE A 258 -19.45 -7.42 -10.67
C PHE A 258 -20.17 -6.83 -11.88
N VAL A 259 -20.58 -5.55 -11.82
CA VAL A 259 -21.28 -4.87 -12.93
C VAL A 259 -20.39 -4.80 -14.17
N LEU A 260 -19.14 -4.35 -14.02
CA LEU A 260 -18.20 -4.21 -15.13
C LEU A 260 -17.85 -5.57 -15.75
N VAL A 261 -17.51 -6.57 -14.95
CA VAL A 261 -17.17 -7.92 -15.45
C VAL A 261 -18.38 -8.55 -16.16
N THR A 262 -19.58 -8.44 -15.59
CA THR A 262 -20.80 -8.98 -16.19
C THR A 262 -21.12 -8.34 -17.55
N LEU A 263 -20.83 -7.06 -17.73
CA LEU A 263 -21.04 -6.36 -19.01
C LEU A 263 -19.92 -6.64 -20.02
N PHE A 264 -18.66 -6.56 -19.60
CA PHE A 264 -17.51 -6.58 -20.50
C PHE A 264 -17.04 -8.00 -20.83
N VAL A 265 -16.99 -8.93 -19.89
CA VAL A 265 -16.39 -10.26 -20.13
C VAL A 265 -17.15 -11.08 -21.17
N PRO A 266 -18.49 -11.22 -21.12
CA PRO A 266 -19.23 -11.93 -22.18
C PRO A 266 -19.03 -11.29 -23.56
N ALA A 267 -18.96 -9.95 -23.62
CA ALA A 267 -18.69 -9.24 -24.87
C ALA A 267 -17.26 -9.51 -25.41
N LEU A 268 -16.26 -9.56 -24.53
CA LEU A 268 -14.88 -9.89 -24.90
C LEU A 268 -14.75 -11.33 -25.41
N ILE A 269 -15.43 -12.28 -24.76
CA ILE A 269 -15.47 -13.69 -25.19
C ILE A 269 -16.09 -13.79 -26.59
N LEU A 270 -17.20 -13.09 -26.84
CA LEU A 270 -17.84 -13.05 -28.16
C LEU A 270 -16.91 -12.47 -29.24
N VAL A 271 -16.21 -11.37 -28.93
CA VAL A 271 -15.24 -10.76 -29.86
C VAL A 271 -14.11 -11.72 -30.19
N GLN A 272 -13.59 -12.44 -29.19
CA GLN A 272 -12.57 -13.47 -29.38
C GLN A 272 -13.07 -14.61 -30.28
N GLU A 273 -14.28 -15.13 -30.03
CA GLU A 273 -14.83 -16.22 -30.85
C GLU A 273 -14.96 -15.80 -32.32
N ARG A 274 -15.48 -14.59 -32.57
CA ARG A 274 -15.56 -14.01 -33.92
C ARG A 274 -14.18 -13.84 -34.56
N ARG A 275 -13.17 -13.41 -33.80
CA ARG A 275 -11.77 -13.31 -34.28
C ARG A 275 -11.18 -14.69 -34.63
N ARG A 276 -11.43 -15.72 -33.81
CA ARG A 276 -10.99 -17.10 -34.06
C ARG A 276 -11.68 -17.69 -35.31
N ALA A 277 -12.98 -17.46 -35.48
CA ALA A 277 -13.73 -17.90 -36.65
C ALA A 277 -13.19 -17.27 -37.95
N ARG A 278 -12.81 -15.98 -37.93
CA ARG A 278 -12.19 -15.30 -39.08
C ARG A 278 -10.79 -15.81 -39.42
N ARG A 279 -10.06 -16.36 -38.43
CA ARG A 279 -8.68 -16.85 -38.63
C ARG A 279 -8.59 -18.27 -39.17
N LYS A 280 -9.64 -19.09 -39.09
CA LYS A 280 -9.68 -20.39 -39.76
C LYS A 280 -10.18 -20.17 -41.19
N PRO A 281 -9.34 -20.27 -42.24
CA PRO A 281 -9.85 -20.37 -43.60
C PRO A 281 -10.72 -21.62 -43.67
N GLN A 282 -11.89 -21.52 -44.29
CA GLN A 282 -12.67 -22.70 -44.64
C GLN A 282 -11.80 -23.55 -45.56
N VAL A 283 -11.29 -24.66 -45.04
CA VAL A 283 -10.71 -25.71 -45.88
C VAL A 283 -11.93 -26.34 -46.55
N ILE A 284 -12.13 -25.97 -47.81
CA ILE A 284 -13.11 -26.55 -48.74
C ILE A 284 -12.65 -27.97 -49.08
#